data_AF-A0AA86MX13-F1
#
_entry.id   AF-A0AA86MX13-F1
#
_cell.length_a   1.000
_cell.length_b   1.000
_cell.length_c   1.000
_cell.angle_alpha   90.00
_cell.angle_beta   90.00
_cell.angle_gamma   90.00
#
_symmetry.space_group_name_H-M   'P 1'
#
loop_
_entity.id
_entity.type
_entity.pdbx_description
1 polymer ?
#
loop_
_entity_poly.entity_id
_entity_poly.type
_entity_poly.pdbx_seq_one_letter_code
_entity_poly.pdbx_strand_id
1 'polypeptide(L)' 'MASETFLTPKEKQSRYRRRLRRKGLRPVQIWVPDTRATGFSAECRRQARLAARSPQEKRVLNFISEIAAWDNG' A
#
# COMPACT_ATOMS: atom_id res chain seq x y z
N MET A 1 38.55 -13.14 -7.19
CA MET A 1 37.78 -12.87 -5.96
C MET A 1 36.64 -11.92 -6.33
N ALA A 2 35.42 -12.43 -6.47
CA ALA A 2 34.28 -11.59 -6.85
C ALA A 2 34.00 -10.60 -5.72
N SER A 3 34.13 -9.30 -6.00
CA SER A 3 33.79 -8.25 -5.05
C SER A 3 32.30 -8.29 -4.78
N GLU A 4 31.92 -8.54 -3.53
CA GLU A 4 30.54 -8.34 -3.08
C GLU A 4 30.17 -6.87 -3.31
N THR A 5 29.37 -6.63 -4.34
CA THR A 5 28.96 -5.28 -4.71
C THR A 5 27.84 -4.87 -3.77
N PHE A 6 28.17 -4.15 -2.71
CA PHE A 6 27.19 -3.59 -1.79
C PHE A 6 26.42 -2.46 -2.48
N LEU A 7 25.15 -2.72 -2.80
CA LEU A 7 24.25 -1.70 -3.34
C LEU A 7 23.88 -0.67 -2.27
N THR A 8 23.97 0.60 -2.63
CA THR A 8 23.44 1.70 -1.84
C THR A 8 21.91 1.62 -1.71
N PRO A 9 21.30 2.27 -0.70
CA PRO A 9 19.85 2.34 -0.57
C PRO A 9 19.15 2.87 -1.83
N LYS A 10 19.74 3.86 -2.51
CA LYS A 10 19.23 4.45 -3.76
C LYS A 10 19.19 3.41 -4.90
N GLU A 11 20.24 2.61 -5.03
CA GLU A 11 20.32 1.56 -6.05
C GLU A 11 19.35 0.42 -5.76
N LYS A 12 19.22 0.01 -4.50
CA LYS A 12 18.20 -0.97 -4.07
C LYS A 12 16.79 -0.50 -4.43
N GLN A 13 16.47 0.76 -4.12
CA GLN A 13 15.17 1.34 -4.42
C GLN A 13 14.92 1.47 -5.93
N SER A 14 15.94 1.83 -6.70
CA SER A 14 15.88 1.90 -8.18
C SER A 14 15.61 0.53 -8.79
N ARG A 15 16.35 -0.51 -8.35
CA ARG A 15 16.16 -1.90 -8.80
C ARG A 15 14.76 -2.41 -8.46
N TYR A 16 14.28 -2.15 -7.24
CA TYR A 16 12.92 -2.51 -6.82
C TYR A 16 11.85 -1.86 -7.69
N ARG A 17 11.91 -0.54 -7.89
CA ARG A 17 10.96 0.17 -8.77
C ARG A 17 11.01 -0.31 -10.21
N ARG A 18 12.20 -0.63 -10.75
CA ARG A 18 12.35 -1.20 -12.10
C ARG A 18 11.61 -2.53 -12.23
N ARG A 19 11.71 -3.41 -11.22
CA ARG A 19 10.99 -4.67 -11.17
C ARG A 19 9.47 -4.46 -11.15
N LEU A 20 8.97 -3.53 -10.33
CA LEU A 20 7.53 -3.23 -10.27
C LEU A 20 7.01 -2.64 -11.59
N ARG A 21 7.76 -1.73 -12.22
CA ARG A 21 7.39 -1.17 -13.54
C ARG A 21 7.27 -2.22 -14.62
N ARG A 22 8.15 -3.22 -14.63
CA ARG A 22 8.04 -4.36 -15.56
C ARG A 22 6.79 -5.22 -15.34
N LYS A 23 6.22 -5.21 -14.13
CA LYS A 23 4.92 -5.83 -13.82
C LYS A 23 3.72 -4.92 -14.13
N GLY A 24 3.94 -3.80 -14.83
CA GLY A 24 2.88 -2.83 -15.14
C GLY A 24 2.48 -1.91 -13.99
N LEU A 25 3.18 -1.94 -12.85
CA LEU A 25 2.83 -1.12 -11.69
C LEU A 25 3.51 0.26 -11.74
N ARG A 26 2.74 1.32 -11.42
CA ARG A 26 3.28 2.67 -11.23
C ARG A 26 3.40 3.01 -9.73
N PRO A 27 4.53 3.59 -9.28
CA PRO A 27 4.61 4.12 -7.92
C PRO A 27 3.72 5.36 -7.79
N VAL A 28 2.96 5.45 -6.69
CA VAL A 28 2.21 6.64 -6.30
C VAL A 28 2.74 7.09 -4.94
N GLN A 29 3.08 8.37 -4.82
CA GLN A 29 3.44 8.99 -3.55
C GLN A 29 2.23 9.75 -3.02
N ILE A 30 1.78 9.38 -1.83
CA ILE A 30 0.71 10.06 -1.10
C ILE A 30 1.21 10.43 0.28
N TRP A 31 0.70 11.54 0.80
CA TRP A 31 0.87 11.89 2.21
C TRP A 31 -0.21 11.18 3.01
N VAL A 32 0.21 10.48 4.06
CA VAL A 32 -0.67 9.78 4.99
C VAL A 32 -0.50 10.36 6.39
N PRO A 33 -1.50 10.27 7.27
CA PRO A 33 -1.33 10.69 8.66
C PRO A 33 -0.19 9.92 9.34
N ASP A 34 0.54 10.59 10.24
CA ASP A 34 1.61 9.95 11.00
C ASP A 34 1.04 8.92 11.98
N THR A 35 1.38 7.65 11.74
CA THR A 35 0.89 6.52 12.53
C THR A 35 1.50 6.47 13.94
N ARG A 36 2.56 7.25 14.19
CA ARG A 36 3.23 7.36 15.50
C ARG A 36 2.69 8.50 16.34
N ALA A 37 1.88 9.39 15.78
CA ALA A 37 1.30 10.49 16.52
C ALA A 37 0.42 9.98 17.67
N THR A 38 0.48 10.68 18.81
CA THR A 38 -0.40 10.37 19.95
C THR A 38 -1.85 10.52 19.51
N GLY A 39 -2.69 9.52 19.82
CA GLY A 39 -4.11 9.51 19.43
C GLY A 39 -4.42 8.92 18.06
N PHE A 40 -3.42 8.62 17.22
CA PHE A 40 -3.65 8.01 15.90
C PHE A 40 -4.49 6.73 15.98
N SER A 41 -4.18 5.83 16.94
CA SER A 41 -4.95 4.60 17.11
C SER A 41 -6.42 4.84 17.49
N ALA A 42 -6.70 5.88 18.28
CA ALA A 42 -8.07 6.24 18.66
C ALA A 42 -8.84 6.78 17.44
N GLU A 43 -8.20 7.66 16.67
CA GLU A 43 -8.76 8.21 15.45
C GLU A 43 -9.00 7.14 14.38
N CYS A 44 -8.05 6.21 14.18
CA CYS A 44 -8.25 5.06 13.30
C CYS A 44 -9.47 4.23 13.69
N ARG A 45 -9.65 3.92 14.98
CA ARG A 45 -10.83 3.18 15.45
C ARG A 45 -12.12 3.98 15.21
N ARG A 46 -12.09 5.30 15.43
CA ARG A 46 -13.25 6.16 15.19
C ARG A 46 -13.63 6.16 13.71
N GLN A 47 -12.66 6.36 12.82
CA GLN A 47 -12.87 6.40 11.37
C GLN A 47 -13.29 5.05 10.80
N ALA A 48 -12.69 3.94 11.26
CA ALA A 48 -13.10 2.60 10.84
C ALA A 48 -14.58 2.32 11.17
N ARG A 49 -15.07 2.75 12.34
CA ARG A 49 -16.49 2.62 12.70
C ARG A 49 -17.40 3.49 11.83
N LEU A 50 -16.95 4.68 11.44
CA LEU A 50 -17.71 5.55 10.55
C LEU A 50 -17.80 4.94 9.14
N ALA A 51 -16.69 4.44 8.60
CA ALA A 51 -16.67 3.73 7.33
C ALA A 51 -17.60 2.52 7.34
N ALA A 52 -17.48 1.65 8.35
CA ALA A 52 -18.32 0.45 8.49
C ALA A 52 -19.83 0.75 8.55
N ARG A 53 -20.22 1.93 9.03
CA ARG A 53 -21.62 2.39 9.11
C ARG A 53 -22.06 3.19 7.90
N SER A 54 -21.17 3.43 6.93
CA SER A 54 -21.50 4.16 5.72
C SER A 54 -22.50 3.37 4.87
N PRO A 55 -23.57 4.00 4.35
CA PRO A 55 -24.49 3.36 3.42
C PRO A 55 -23.82 2.82 2.15
N GLN A 56 -22.63 3.31 1.82
CA GLN A 56 -21.88 2.91 0.63
C GLN A 56 -20.94 1.72 0.89
N GLU A 57 -20.61 1.43 2.15
CA GLU A 57 -19.55 0.47 2.53
C GLU A 57 -19.77 -0.89 1.88
N LYS A 58 -20.97 -1.46 2.03
CA LYS A 58 -21.30 -2.78 1.47
C LYS A 58 -21.13 -2.83 -0.04
N ARG A 59 -21.55 -1.77 -0.76
CA ARG A 59 -21.40 -1.72 -2.22
C ARG A 59 -19.93 -1.62 -2.64
N VAL A 60 -19.16 -0.80 -1.93
CA VAL A 60 -17.73 -0.62 -2.20
C VAL A 60 -16.96 -1.91 -1.92
N LEU A 61 -17.20 -2.56 -0.78
CA LEU A 61 -16.56 -3.82 -0.44
C LEU A 61 -16.93 -4.93 -1.42
N ASN A 62 -18.20 -5.05 -1.82
CA ASN A 62 -18.62 -6.02 -2.84
C ASN A 62 -17.91 -5.77 -4.17
N PHE A 63 -17.89 -4.52 -4.65
CA PHE A 63 -17.18 -4.16 -5.86
C PHE A 63 -15.69 -4.51 -5.78
N ILE A 64 -15.01 -4.18 -4.66
CA ILE A 64 -13.61 -4.54 -4.43
C ILE A 64 -13.43 -6.05 -4.48
N SER A 65 -14.29 -6.83 -3.81
CA SER A 65 -14.25 -8.29 -3.84
C SER A 65 -14.46 -8.88 -5.23
N GLU A 66 -15.33 -8.28 -6.05
CA GLU A 66 -15.59 -8.69 -7.43
C GLU A 66 -14.39 -8.42 -8.34
N ILE A 67 -13.72 -7.27 -8.18
CA ILE A 67 -12.58 -6.87 -9.04
C ILE A 67 -11.21 -7.28 -8.49
N ALA A 68 -11.15 -7.84 -7.29
CA ALA A 68 -9.90 -8.22 -6.64
C ALA A 68 -9.24 -9.39 -7.39
N ALA A 69 -8.53 -9.06 -8.46
CA ALA A 69 -7.64 -9.97 -9.16
C ALA A 69 -6.39 -10.20 -8.32
N TRP A 70 -6.48 -11.10 -7.36
CA TRP A 70 -5.29 -11.81 -6.88
C TRP A 70 -5.19 -13.08 -7.70
N ASP A 71 -4.45 -12.98 -8.81
CA ASP A 71 -4.01 -14.16 -9.54
C ASP A 71 -3.11 -14.97 -8.60
N ASN A 72 -3.65 -16.09 -8.09
CA ASN A 72 -2.85 -17.12 -7.46
C ASN A 72 -2.39 -18.08 -8.56
N GLY A 73 -1.52 -17.61 -9.46
CA GLY A 73 -0.98 -18.39 -10.58
C GLY A 73 -0.23 -17.56 -11.61
#